data_AF-A0A959RQL6-F1
#
_entry.id   AF-A0A959RQL6-F1
#
_cell.length_a   1.000
_cell.length_b   1.000
_cell.length_c   1.000
_cell.angle_alpha   90.00
_cell.angle_beta   90.00
_cell.angle_gamma   90.00
#
_symmetry.space_group_name_H-M   'P 1'
#
loop_
_entity.id
_entity.type
_entity.pdbx_description
1 polymer ?
#
loop_
_entity_poly.entity_id
_entity_poly.type
_entity_poly.pdbx_seq_one_letter_code
_entity_poly.pdbx_strand_id
1 'polypeptide(L)'
;GLMEIADIFVVNKADRPGADVFVKNLRQMLAPSFSNHYHEVPVIKTIASQKDGIEKLIELLAHQLQKSHTTDKKFWLLAEKAYYLLEQKRMKGIVKSELKKEIEHQYKKNNFNLYQFVAGK
;
A
#
# COMPACT_ATOMS: atom_id res chain seq x y z
N GLY A 1 13.03 -2.04 17.21
CA GLY A 1 12.65 -1.05 18.24
C GLY A 1 11.93 0.12 17.59
N LEU A 2 11.08 0.85 18.34
CA LEU A 2 10.31 1.99 17.78
C LEU A 2 11.20 3.05 17.11
N MET A 3 12.43 3.21 17.60
CA MET A 3 13.41 4.17 17.06
C MET A 3 13.93 3.80 15.66
N GLU A 4 13.74 2.56 15.22
CA GLU A 4 14.34 2.00 13.99
C GLU A 4 13.34 1.92 12.83
N ILE A 5 12.03 2.05 13.12
CA ILE A 5 10.95 1.83 12.14
C ILE A 5 10.09 3.08 11.91
N ALA A 6 10.41 4.19 12.57
CA ALA A 6 9.60 5.39 12.48
C ALA A 6 9.90 6.16 11.19
N ASP A 7 8.87 6.49 10.43
CA ASP A 7 9.00 7.34 9.23
C ASP A 7 9.10 8.83 9.57
N ILE A 8 8.63 9.23 10.76
CA ILE A 8 8.62 10.61 11.28
C ILE A 8 8.67 10.56 12.82
N PHE A 9 9.48 11.43 13.44
CA PHE A 9 9.40 11.70 14.88
C PHE A 9 8.76 13.06 15.16
N VAL A 10 7.87 13.09 16.15
CA VAL A 10 7.16 14.31 16.57
C VAL A 10 7.41 14.55 18.06
N VAL A 11 8.00 15.70 18.38
CA VAL A 11 8.20 16.18 19.75
C VAL A 11 7.12 17.19 20.07
N ASN A 12 6.12 16.78 20.84
CA ASN A 12 5.01 17.64 21.27
C ASN A 12 5.37 18.43 22.55
N LYS A 13 4.63 19.52 22.81
CA LYS A 13 4.86 20.49 23.89
C LYS A 13 6.23 21.15 23.77
N ALA A 14 6.57 21.55 22.55
CA ALA A 14 7.85 22.17 22.22
C ALA A 14 8.05 23.57 22.83
N ASP A 15 7.00 24.14 23.43
CA ASP A 15 7.02 25.35 24.26
C ASP A 15 7.76 25.15 25.60
N ARG A 16 8.01 23.90 26.01
CA ARG A 16 8.65 23.61 27.29
C ARG A 16 10.16 23.82 27.26
N PRO A 17 10.75 24.28 28.38
CA PRO A 17 12.20 24.36 28.49
C PRO A 17 12.81 22.97 28.30
N GLY A 18 13.88 22.89 27.50
CA GLY A 18 14.57 21.64 27.18
C GLY A 18 14.02 20.89 25.95
N ALA A 19 12.93 21.35 25.32
CA ALA A 19 12.43 20.75 24.09
C ALA A 19 13.47 20.77 22.96
N ASP A 20 14.21 21.87 22.80
CA ASP A 20 15.28 22.00 21.80
C ASP A 20 16.45 21.05 22.05
N VAL A 21 16.81 20.88 23.34
CA VAL A 21 17.86 19.93 23.75
C VAL A 21 17.42 18.50 23.45
N PHE A 22 16.16 18.17 23.75
CA PHE A 22 15.60 16.85 23.45
C PHE A 22 15.60 16.56 21.95
N VAL A 23 15.19 17.51 21.11
CA VAL A 23 15.24 17.37 19.64
C VAL A 23 16.66 17.18 19.14
N LYS A 24 17.62 17.93 19.69
CA LYS A 24 19.03 17.78 19.33
C LYS A 24 19.55 16.38 19.68
N ASN A 25 19.28 15.91 20.90
CA ASN A 25 19.69 14.58 21.35
C ASN A 25 19.02 13.49 20.51
N LEU A 26 17.72 13.63 20.20
CA LEU A 26 16.99 12.69 19.36
C LEU A 26 17.61 12.61 17.95
N ARG A 27 17.95 13.76 17.34
CA ARG A 27 18.65 13.77 16.05
C ARG A 27 20.01 13.08 16.11
N GLN A 28 20.77 13.30 17.18
CA GLN A 28 22.06 12.63 17.38
C GLN A 28 21.92 11.11 17.55
N MET A 29 20.86 10.64 18.21
CA MET A 29 20.58 9.21 18.35
C MET A 29 20.18 8.55 17.03
N LEU A 30 19.50 9.30 16.13
CA LEU A 30 19.09 8.79 14.82
C LEU A 30 20.22 8.85 13.78
N ALA A 31 21.20 9.74 13.97
CA ALA A 31 22.33 9.94 13.05
C ALA A 31 23.08 8.64 12.63
N PRO A 32 23.39 7.69 13.54
CA PRO A 32 24.07 6.44 13.19
C PRO A 32 23.20 5.48 12.39
N SER A 33 21.87 5.53 12.57
CA SER A 33 20.90 4.64 11.91
C SER A 33 20.63 5.01 10.45
N PHE A 34 21.07 6.20 10.01
CA PHE A 34 20.92 6.68 8.63
C PHE A 34 21.96 6.13 7.66
N SER A 35 23.01 5.43 8.11
CA SER A 35 23.99 4.83 7.19
C SER A 35 23.38 3.69 6.33
N ASN A 36 22.29 3.08 6.80
CA ASN A 36 21.56 2.02 6.09
C ASN A 36 20.20 2.46 5.54
N HIS A 37 19.72 3.65 5.88
CA HIS A 37 18.45 4.18 5.37
C HIS A 37 18.72 5.21 4.28
N TYR A 38 18.09 5.03 3.12
CA TYR A 38 18.24 5.90 1.95
C TYR A 38 17.79 7.36 2.21
N HIS A 39 17.15 7.65 3.36
CA HIS A 39 16.61 8.94 3.73
C HIS A 39 16.71 9.23 5.24
N GLU A 40 17.01 10.48 5.58
CA GLU A 40 16.98 11.01 6.95
C GLU A 40 15.52 11.08 7.45
N VAL A 41 15.26 10.52 8.64
CA VAL A 41 13.94 10.53 9.28
C VAL A 41 13.68 11.92 9.88
N PRO A 42 12.64 12.65 9.46
CA PRO A 42 12.38 13.99 9.94
C PRO A 42 11.96 14.01 11.41
N VAL A 43 12.49 14.99 12.16
CA VAL A 43 12.10 15.29 13.55
C VAL A 43 11.40 16.66 13.60
N ILE A 44 10.12 16.66 13.99
CA ILE A 44 9.24 17.84 13.98
C ILE A 44 8.90 18.25 15.42
N LYS A 45 8.92 19.56 15.70
CA LYS A 45 8.42 20.15 16.95
C LYS A 45 6.96 20.57 16.78
N THR A 46 6.12 20.29 17.77
CA THR A 46 4.71 20.68 17.77
C THR A 46 4.27 21.19 19.14
N ILE A 47 3.25 22.06 19.15
CA ILE A 47 2.53 22.46 20.35
C ILE A 47 1.05 22.24 20.08
N ALA A 48 0.56 21.04 20.40
CA ALA A 48 -0.79 20.62 20.06
C ALA A 48 -1.89 21.58 20.55
N SER A 49 -1.71 22.17 21.75
CA SER A 49 -2.67 23.13 22.33
C SER A 49 -2.78 24.43 21.53
N GLN A 50 -1.72 24.82 20.83
CA GLN A 50 -1.68 26.04 20.02
C GLN A 50 -1.84 25.75 18.52
N LYS A 51 -2.00 24.48 18.15
CA LYS A 51 -1.96 23.99 16.76
C LYS A 51 -0.65 24.32 16.02
N ASP A 52 0.42 24.63 16.75
CA ASP A 52 1.71 24.96 16.16
C ASP A 52 2.45 23.69 15.70
N GLY A 53 3.07 23.77 14.52
CA GLY A 53 3.76 22.66 13.84
C GLY A 53 2.85 21.56 13.27
N ILE A 54 1.53 21.65 13.45
CA ILE A 54 0.58 20.63 12.98
C ILE A 54 0.43 20.64 11.46
N GLU A 55 0.38 21.81 10.84
CA GLU A 55 0.31 21.95 9.37
C GLU A 55 1.51 21.28 8.69
N LYS A 56 2.72 21.60 9.16
CA LYS A 56 3.97 20.98 8.70
C LYS A 56 3.98 19.45 8.90
N LEU A 57 3.41 18.96 10.01
CA LEU A 57 3.26 17.52 10.24
C LEU A 57 2.34 16.88 9.20
N ILE A 58 1.21 17.50 8.89
CA ILE A 58 0.26 17.00 7.89
C ILE A 58 0.90 16.95 6.50
N GLU A 59 1.62 18.00 6.11
CA GLU A 59 2.35 18.03 4.83
C GLU A 59 3.36 16.88 4.71
N LEU A 60 4.15 16.65 5.76
CA LEU A 60 5.15 15.58 5.77
C LEU A 60 4.49 14.19 5.76
N LEU A 61 3.36 14.01 6.45
CA LEU A 61 2.57 12.78 6.38
C LEU A 61 2.02 12.53 4.97
N ALA A 62 1.47 13.57 4.32
CA ALA A 62 0.95 13.45 2.95
C ALA A 62 2.05 13.03 1.97
N HIS A 63 3.24 13.62 2.09
CA HIS A 63 4.40 13.29 1.27
C HIS A 63 4.90 11.85 1.52
N GLN A 64 4.97 11.40 2.78
CA GLN A 64 5.32 10.02 3.13
C GLN A 64 4.31 9.01 2.58
N LEU A 65 3.01 9.29 2.70
CA LEU A 65 1.95 8.44 2.15
C LEU A 65 2.06 8.33 0.63
N GLN A 66 2.32 9.41 -0.09
CA GLN A 66 2.52 9.37 -1.54
C GLN A 66 3.68 8.46 -1.95
N LYS A 67 4.82 8.50 -1.22
CA LYS A 67 5.96 7.60 -1.45
C LYS A 67 5.62 6.12 -1.17
N SER A 68 4.86 5.85 -0.11
CA SER A 68 4.41 4.48 0.22
C SER A 68 3.42 3.93 -0.82
N HIS A 69 2.69 4.81 -1.52
CA HIS A 69 1.74 4.44 -2.55
C HIS A 69 2.34 4.20 -3.94
N THR A 70 3.65 4.34 -4.14
CA THR A 70 4.33 4.01 -5.41
C THR A 70 5.10 2.70 -5.33
N THR A 71 4.73 1.79 -4.44
CA THR A 71 5.33 0.45 -4.37
C THR A 71 4.66 -0.50 -5.35
N ASP A 72 5.44 -1.37 -6.00
CA ASP A 72 4.96 -2.44 -6.90
C ASP A 72 3.78 -3.25 -6.33
N LYS A 73 3.74 -3.45 -5.00
CA LYS A 73 2.62 -4.10 -4.30
C LYS A 73 1.27 -3.44 -4.59
N LYS A 74 1.19 -2.10 -4.67
CA LYS A 74 -0.07 -1.41 -4.98
C LYS A 74 -0.52 -1.72 -6.40
N PHE A 75 0.39 -1.68 -7.37
CA PHE A 75 0.08 -2.00 -8.75
C PHE A 75 -0.34 -3.46 -8.89
N TRP A 76 0.30 -4.37 -8.17
CA TRP A 76 -0.10 -5.77 -8.12
C TRP A 76 -1.52 -5.96 -7.56
N LEU A 77 -1.86 -5.29 -6.44
CA LEU A 77 -3.21 -5.34 -5.86
C LEU A 77 -4.27 -4.74 -6.80
N LEU A 78 -3.93 -3.65 -7.51
CA LEU A 78 -4.82 -3.06 -8.51
C LEU A 78 -5.02 -3.99 -9.70
N ALA A 79 -3.95 -4.67 -10.15
CA ALA A 79 -4.01 -5.66 -11.21
C ALA A 79 -4.90 -6.85 -10.82
N GLU A 80 -4.74 -7.37 -9.60
CA GLU A 80 -5.56 -8.46 -9.07
C GLU A 80 -7.04 -8.08 -9.04
N LYS A 81 -7.35 -6.87 -8.55
CA LYS A 81 -8.72 -6.34 -8.53
C LYS A 81 -9.28 -6.16 -9.94
N ALA A 82 -8.47 -5.66 -10.87
CA ALA A 82 -8.87 -5.52 -12.27
C ALA A 82 -9.16 -6.88 -12.91
N TYR A 83 -8.30 -7.88 -12.66
CA TYR A 83 -8.49 -9.25 -13.16
C TYR A 83 -9.79 -9.86 -12.64
N TYR A 84 -10.06 -9.77 -11.34
CA TYR A 84 -11.31 -10.24 -10.73
C TYR A 84 -12.55 -9.58 -11.35
N LEU A 85 -12.53 -8.27 -11.56
CA LEU A 85 -13.66 -7.55 -12.17
C LEU A 85 -13.89 -7.96 -13.63
N LEU A 86 -12.81 -8.19 -14.38
CA LEU A 86 -12.88 -8.70 -15.76
C LEU A 86 -13.46 -10.13 -15.79
N GLU A 87 -13.03 -11.00 -14.88
CA GLU A 87 -13.58 -12.34 -14.71
C GLU A 87 -15.09 -12.26 -14.43
N GLN A 88 -15.51 -11.52 -13.41
CA GLN A 88 -16.92 -11.35 -13.06
C GLN A 88 -17.74 -10.83 -14.26
N LYS A 89 -17.20 -9.87 -15.03
CA LYS A 89 -17.87 -9.34 -16.21
C LYS A 89 -17.99 -10.39 -17.33
N ARG A 90 -16.94 -11.16 -17.62
CA ARG A 90 -16.98 -12.23 -18.63
C ARG A 90 -17.88 -13.40 -18.20
N MET A 91 -17.93 -13.70 -16.90
CA MET A 91 -18.73 -14.79 -16.35
C MET A 91 -20.21 -14.42 -16.13
N LYS A 92 -20.61 -13.15 -16.33
CA LYS A 92 -21.97 -12.64 -16.04
C LYS A 92 -23.11 -13.34 -16.81
N GLY A 93 -22.79 -14.08 -17.87
CA GLY A 93 -23.74 -14.89 -18.64
C GLY A 93 -23.36 -16.38 -18.73
N ILE A 94 -22.39 -16.83 -17.95
CA ILE A 94 -21.88 -18.21 -18.01
C ILE A 94 -22.41 -18.99 -16.82
N VAL A 95 -23.33 -19.92 -17.09
CA VAL A 95 -23.88 -20.82 -16.08
C VAL A 95 -23.19 -22.18 -16.16
N LYS A 96 -22.59 -22.64 -15.05
CA LYS A 96 -21.84 -23.92 -15.00
C LYS A 96 -22.66 -25.13 -15.45
N SER A 97 -23.96 -25.16 -15.15
CA SER A 97 -24.85 -26.26 -15.54
C SER A 97 -25.06 -26.34 -17.07
N GLU A 98 -25.07 -25.20 -17.76
CA GLU A 98 -25.18 -25.13 -19.22
C GLU A 98 -23.87 -25.58 -19.88
N LEU A 99 -22.73 -25.09 -19.36
CA LEU A 99 -21.42 -25.55 -19.82
C LEU A 99 -21.26 -27.07 -19.71
N LYS A 100 -21.71 -27.66 -18.59
CA LYS A 100 -21.66 -29.12 -18.38
C LYS A 100 -22.43 -29.87 -19.49
N LYS A 101 -23.66 -29.45 -19.78
CA LYS A 101 -24.51 -30.07 -20.79
C LYS A 101 -23.88 -30.00 -22.19
N GLU A 102 -23.32 -28.84 -22.53
CA GLU A 102 -22.65 -28.64 -23.82
C GLU A 102 -21.39 -29.52 -23.94
N ILE A 103 -20.58 -29.60 -22.88
CA ILE A 103 -19.40 -30.47 -22.84
C ILE A 103 -19.82 -31.94 -22.97
N GLU A 104 -20.82 -32.41 -22.23
CA GLU A 104 -21.33 -33.79 -22.35
C GLU A 104 -21.81 -34.13 -23.77
N HIS A 105 -22.41 -33.16 -24.47
CA HIS A 105 -22.86 -33.34 -25.85
C HIS A 105 -21.69 -33.43 -26.84
N GLN A 106 -20.68 -32.56 -26.71
CA GLN A 106 -19.53 -32.56 -27.59
C GLN A 106 -18.57 -33.73 -27.31
N TYR A 107 -18.44 -34.16 -26.05
CA TYR A 107 -17.61 -35.29 -25.66
C TYR A 107 -18.07 -36.60 -26.31
N LYS A 108 -19.38 -36.78 -26.49
CA LYS A 108 -19.94 -37.95 -27.21
C LYS A 108 -19.57 -38.00 -28.69
N LYS A 109 -19.09 -36.90 -29.29
CA LYS A 109 -18.64 -36.83 -30.69
C LYS A 109 -17.18 -37.26 -30.88
N ASN A 110 -16.54 -37.84 -29.85
CA ASN A 110 -15.18 -38.42 -29.85
C ASN A 110 -14.00 -37.47 -30.19
N ASN A 111 -14.23 -36.17 -30.40
CA ASN A 111 -13.17 -35.20 -30.70
C ASN A 111 -13.28 -33.91 -29.86
N PHE A 112 -13.59 -34.05 -28.57
CA PHE A 112 -13.72 -32.89 -27.69
C PHE A 112 -12.36 -32.36 -27.24
N ASN A 113 -12.14 -31.06 -27.43
CA ASN A 113 -10.98 -30.34 -26.92
C ASN A 113 -11.44 -29.16 -26.06
N LEU A 114 -11.07 -29.18 -24.77
CA LEU A 114 -11.48 -28.17 -23.79
C LEU A 114 -10.98 -26.76 -24.15
N TYR A 115 -9.75 -26.64 -24.66
CA TYR A 115 -9.17 -25.33 -24.99
C TYR A 115 -9.87 -24.70 -26.20
N GLN A 116 -10.21 -25.51 -27.22
CA GLN A 116 -11.00 -25.04 -28.36
C GLN A 116 -12.43 -24.67 -27.95
N PHE A 117 -13.03 -25.45 -27.04
CA PHE A 117 -14.36 -25.19 -26.51
C PHE A 117 -14.44 -23.85 -25.76
N VAL A 118 -13.46 -23.58 -24.89
CA VAL A 118 -13.40 -22.31 -24.12
C VAL A 118 -13.00 -21.13 -25.00
N ALA A 119 -12.16 -21.33 -26.03
CA ALA A 119 -11.76 -20.26 -26.95
C ALA A 119 -12.92 -19.69 -27.77
N GLY A 120 -14.01 -20.46 -27.96
CA GLY A 120 -15.22 -20.03 -28.68
C GLY A 120 -16.30 -19.36 -27.82
N LYS A 121 -16.01 -19.03 -26.56
CA LYS A 121 -16.95 -18.42 -25.59
C LYS A 121 -16.44 -17.06 -25.10
#